data_AF-A0A2N3HMB3-F1
#
_entry.id   AF-A0A2N3HMB3-F1
#
_cell.length_a   1.000
_cell.length_b   1.000
_cell.length_c   1.000
_cell.angle_alpha   90.00
_cell.angle_beta   90.00
_cell.angle_gamma   90.00
#
_symmetry.space_group_name_H-M   'P 1'
#
loop_
_entity.id
_entity.type
_entity.pdbx_description
1 polymer ?
#
loop_
_entity_poly.entity_id
_entity_poly.type
_entity_poly.pdbx_seq_one_letter_code
_entity_poly.pdbx_strand_id
1 'polypeptide(L)'
;MKNYSNQSQLLDAKITALENKQKIKTRELKGQLDLTYKELRPSRLLNRVLNDIKEEPQLKGNILESALSLVGGYLSKKILVGKTNSIFTNLFGYGVQYLATKIISKKIKH
;
A
#
# COMPACT_ATOMS: atom_id res chain seq x y z
N MET A 1 -14.38 -56.39 40.94
CA MET A 1 -14.41 -55.73 39.61
C MET A 1 -15.25 -54.45 39.68
N LYS A 2 -14.80 -53.40 40.38
CA LYS A 2 -15.55 -52.14 40.52
C LYS A 2 -14.54 -51.01 40.74
N ASN A 3 -14.15 -50.30 39.67
CA ASN A 3 -13.56 -48.94 39.69
C ASN A 3 -13.03 -48.53 38.31
N TYR A 4 -12.54 -49.48 37.50
CA TYR A 4 -12.00 -49.19 36.16
C TYR A 4 -13.03 -48.54 35.22
N SER A 5 -14.28 -49.01 35.21
CA SER A 5 -15.33 -48.45 34.34
C SER A 5 -15.69 -46.99 34.68
N ASN A 6 -15.63 -46.60 35.95
CA ASN A 6 -15.92 -45.22 36.38
C ASN A 6 -14.76 -44.28 36.03
N GLN A 7 -13.52 -44.73 36.25
CA GLN A 7 -12.33 -43.98 35.83
C GLN A 7 -12.24 -43.81 34.31
N SER A 8 -12.61 -44.84 33.54
CA SER A 8 -12.69 -44.76 32.08
C SER A 8 -13.77 -43.78 31.60
N GLN A 9 -14.96 -43.80 32.22
CA GLN A 9 -16.04 -42.83 31.92
C GLN A 9 -15.63 -41.39 32.26
N LEU A 10 -14.95 -41.19 33.40
CA LEU A 10 -14.43 -39.88 33.79
C LEU A 10 -13.36 -39.37 32.81
N LEU A 11 -12.50 -40.27 32.34
CA LEU A 11 -11.46 -39.95 31.37
C LEU A 11 -12.08 -39.54 30.03
N ASP A 12 -13.06 -40.30 29.55
CA ASP A 12 -13.74 -40.02 28.29
C ASP A 12 -14.51 -38.68 28.32
N ALA A 13 -15.18 -38.40 29.43
CA ALA A 13 -15.82 -37.10 29.66
C ALA A 13 -14.81 -35.94 29.64
N LYS A 14 -13.63 -36.12 30.25
CA LYS A 14 -12.55 -35.11 30.22
C LYS A 14 -11.95 -34.95 28.82
N ILE A 15 -11.74 -36.04 28.07
CA ILE A 15 -11.26 -35.99 26.70
C ILE A 15 -12.25 -35.22 25.84
N THR A 16 -13.52 -35.56 25.90
CA THR A 16 -14.59 -34.87 25.17
C THR A 16 -14.66 -33.38 25.51
N ALA A 17 -14.55 -33.03 26.81
CA ALA A 17 -14.53 -31.64 27.25
C ALA A 17 -13.31 -30.87 26.71
N LEU A 18 -12.12 -31.50 26.72
CA LEU A 18 -10.89 -30.90 26.19
C LEU A 18 -10.93 -30.75 24.67
N GLU A 19 -11.46 -31.72 23.93
CA GLU A 19 -11.63 -31.64 22.48
C GLU A 19 -12.58 -30.51 22.09
N ASN A 20 -13.69 -30.37 22.81
CA ASN A 20 -14.63 -29.26 22.59
C ASN A 20 -13.97 -27.91 22.87
N LYS A 21 -13.22 -27.80 23.97
CA LYS A 21 -12.46 -26.60 24.32
C LYS A 21 -11.40 -26.27 23.26
N GLN A 22 -10.71 -27.29 22.75
CA GLN A 22 -9.71 -27.13 21.69
C GLN A 22 -10.36 -26.65 20.39
N LYS A 23 -11.47 -27.28 19.97
CA LYS A 23 -12.23 -26.87 18.77
C LYS A 23 -12.69 -25.41 18.84
N ILE A 24 -13.20 -24.98 19.99
CA ILE A 24 -13.62 -23.59 20.21
C ILE A 24 -12.41 -22.65 20.09
N LYS A 25 -11.31 -22.94 20.81
CA LYS A 25 -10.11 -22.11 20.78
C LYS A 25 -9.50 -22.01 19.37
N THR A 26 -9.48 -23.10 18.62
CA THR A 26 -8.98 -23.10 17.23
C THR A 26 -9.87 -22.26 16.31
N ARG A 27 -11.19 -22.30 16.46
CA ARG A 27 -12.09 -21.44 15.69
C ARG A 27 -11.88 -19.96 16.01
N GLU A 28 -11.76 -19.64 17.29
CA GLU A 28 -11.50 -18.27 17.75
C GLU A 28 -10.17 -17.74 17.22
N LEU A 29 -9.10 -18.53 17.32
CA LEU A 29 -7.78 -18.17 16.79
C LEU A 29 -7.82 -17.93 15.28
N LYS A 30 -8.50 -18.80 14.52
CA LYS A 30 -8.69 -18.61 13.07
C LYS A 30 -9.46 -17.32 12.76
N GLY A 31 -10.49 -17.01 13.55
CA GLY A 31 -11.24 -15.77 13.42
C GLY A 31 -10.36 -14.53 13.66
N GLN A 32 -9.58 -14.52 14.74
CA GLN A 32 -8.65 -13.43 15.04
C GLN A 32 -7.58 -13.27 13.94
N LEU A 33 -7.01 -14.37 13.45
CA LEU A 33 -6.03 -14.34 12.36
C LEU A 33 -6.64 -13.81 11.05
N ASP A 34 -7.85 -14.21 10.69
CA ASP A 34 -8.53 -13.69 9.49
C ASP A 34 -8.85 -12.20 9.62
N LEU A 35 -9.25 -11.72 10.80
CA LEU A 35 -9.45 -10.30 11.07
C LEU A 35 -8.16 -9.50 10.94
N THR A 36 -7.10 -9.93 11.64
CA THR A 36 -5.78 -9.30 11.56
C THR A 36 -5.25 -9.30 10.13
N TYR A 37 -5.40 -10.43 9.42
CA TYR A 37 -5.02 -10.53 8.02
C TYR A 37 -5.80 -9.55 7.15
N LYS A 38 -7.12 -9.44 7.35
CA LYS A 38 -7.97 -8.50 6.63
C LYS A 38 -7.61 -7.04 6.93
N GLU A 39 -7.18 -6.70 8.14
CA GLU A 39 -6.70 -5.37 8.50
C GLU A 39 -5.34 -5.02 7.90
N LEU A 40 -4.42 -5.98 7.85
CA LEU A 40 -3.10 -5.81 7.24
C LEU A 40 -3.14 -5.82 5.70
N ARG A 41 -4.31 -6.03 5.08
CA ARG A 41 -4.43 -5.94 3.63
C ARG A 41 -4.03 -4.55 3.16
N PRO A 42 -3.14 -4.43 2.14
CA PRO A 42 -2.71 -3.14 1.62
C PRO A 42 -3.89 -2.23 1.26
N SER A 43 -4.98 -2.79 0.75
CA SER A 43 -6.19 -2.03 0.43
C SER A 43 -6.83 -1.33 1.63
N ARG A 44 -6.83 -1.94 2.83
CA ARG A 44 -7.38 -1.32 4.04
C ARG A 44 -6.42 -0.30 4.64
N LEU A 45 -5.12 -0.56 4.56
CA LEU A 45 -4.08 0.41 4.96
C LEU A 45 -4.16 1.66 4.09
N LEU A 46 -4.26 1.50 2.77
CA LEU A 46 -4.45 2.61 1.83
C LEU A 46 -5.75 3.38 2.12
N ASN A 47 -6.87 2.68 2.35
CA ASN A 47 -8.13 3.35 2.70
C ASN A 47 -8.04 4.13 4.03
N ARG A 48 -7.32 3.60 5.03
CA ARG A 48 -7.04 4.30 6.28
C ARG A 48 -6.23 5.57 6.02
N VAL A 49 -5.11 5.47 5.31
CA VAL A 49 -4.29 6.64 4.94
C VAL A 49 -5.11 7.66 4.13
N LEU A 50 -5.95 7.23 3.19
CA LEU A 50 -6.83 8.14 2.43
C LEU A 50 -7.87 8.85 3.30
N ASN A 51 -8.40 8.17 4.32
CA ASN A 51 -9.32 8.79 5.26
C ASN A 51 -8.59 9.73 6.23
N ASP A 52 -7.44 9.33 6.77
CA ASP A 52 -6.59 10.15 7.64
C ASP A 52 -6.13 11.43 6.91
N ILE A 53 -5.77 11.32 5.62
CA ILE A 53 -5.48 12.47 4.76
C ILE A 53 -6.70 13.39 4.67
N LYS A 54 -7.92 12.87 4.56
CA LYS A 54 -9.12 13.71 4.42
C LYS A 54 -9.44 14.45 5.72
N GLU A 55 -9.32 13.76 6.85
CA GLU A 55 -9.71 14.23 8.18
C GLU A 55 -8.68 15.17 8.82
N GLU A 56 -7.38 14.99 8.57
CA GLU A 56 -6.34 15.86 9.14
C GLU A 56 -5.72 16.82 8.10
N PRO A 57 -5.96 18.15 8.21
CA PRO A 57 -5.38 19.14 7.29
C PRO A 57 -3.85 19.17 7.30
N GLN A 58 -3.21 18.82 8.42
CA GLN A 58 -1.75 18.84 8.57
C GLN A 58 -1.08 17.68 7.82
N LEU A 59 -1.70 16.50 7.77
CA LEU A 59 -1.18 15.34 7.02
C LEU A 59 -1.26 15.54 5.50
N LYS A 60 -2.24 16.32 5.02
CA LYS A 60 -2.34 16.70 3.59
C LYS A 60 -1.05 17.36 3.09
N GLY A 61 -0.49 18.30 3.86
CA GLY A 61 0.73 19.03 3.49
C GLY A 61 1.92 18.11 3.28
N ASN A 62 2.24 17.29 4.29
CA ASN A 62 3.41 16.42 4.28
C ASN A 62 3.34 15.34 3.19
N ILE A 63 2.15 14.80 2.93
CA ILE A 63 1.95 13.75 1.92
C ILE A 63 1.99 14.33 0.51
N LEU A 64 1.41 15.51 0.30
CA LEU A 64 1.53 16.22 -0.98
C LEU A 64 2.98 16.59 -1.28
N GLU A 65 3.72 17.10 -0.29
CA GLU A 65 5.14 17.43 -0.44
C GLU A 65 5.99 16.18 -0.72
N SER A 66 5.71 15.08 -0.04
CA SER A 66 6.37 13.78 -0.30
C SER A 66 6.03 13.23 -1.69
N ALA A 67 4.77 13.33 -2.11
CA ALA A 67 4.35 12.92 -3.46
C ALA A 67 4.99 13.79 -4.54
N LEU A 68 5.04 15.11 -4.34
CA LEU A 68 5.67 16.06 -5.26
C LEU A 68 7.18 15.85 -5.34
N SER A 69 7.85 15.59 -4.23
CA SER A 69 9.30 15.29 -4.21
C SER A 69 9.63 13.94 -4.85
N LEU A 70 8.79 12.91 -4.68
CA LEU A 70 8.95 11.63 -5.37
C LEU A 70 8.72 11.74 -6.88
N VAL A 71 7.62 12.39 -7.29
CA VAL A 71 7.33 12.62 -8.72
C VAL A 71 8.39 13.52 -9.33
N GLY A 72 8.72 14.62 -8.66
CA GLY A 72 9.76 15.56 -9.07
C GLY A 72 11.13 14.89 -9.16
N GLY A 73 11.52 14.08 -8.18
CA GLY A 73 12.76 13.31 -8.17
C GLY A 73 12.82 12.24 -9.26
N TYR A 74 11.71 11.54 -9.53
CA TYR A 74 11.62 10.56 -10.60
C TYR A 74 11.71 11.22 -11.98
N LEU A 75 10.97 12.31 -12.20
CA LEU A 75 11.03 13.10 -13.43
C LEU A 75 12.42 13.71 -13.62
N SER A 76 12.99 14.29 -12.57
CA SER A 76 14.34 14.86 -12.58
C SER A 76 15.38 13.81 -12.94
N LYS A 77 15.36 12.62 -12.30
CA LYS A 77 16.25 11.51 -12.63
C LYS A 77 16.07 11.04 -14.08
N LYS A 78 14.84 11.00 -14.58
CA LYS A 78 14.53 10.59 -15.96
C LYS A 78 15.03 11.60 -16.99
N ILE A 79 15.05 12.89 -16.64
CA ILE A 79 15.55 13.98 -17.49
C ILE A 79 17.08 14.06 -17.43
N LEU A 80 17.68 13.94 -16.24
CA LEU A 80 19.12 14.18 -16.02
C LEU A 80 20.02 12.95 -16.26
N VAL A 81 19.55 11.73 -15.96
CA VAL A 81 20.43 10.53 -15.89
C VAL A 81 20.14 9.51 -17.00
N GLY A 82 19.01 9.59 -17.69
CA GLY A 82 18.63 8.60 -18.72
C GLY A 82 19.03 9.02 -20.14
N LYS A 83 19.67 8.12 -20.91
CA LYS A 83 19.77 8.21 -22.38
C LYS A 83 18.34 8.12 -22.94
N THR A 84 17.73 9.26 -23.21
CA THR A 84 16.29 9.40 -23.44
C THR A 84 15.92 9.02 -24.88
N ASN A 85 15.42 7.80 -25.10
CA ASN A 85 14.58 7.44 -26.27
C ASN A 85 13.09 7.83 -26.06
N SER A 86 12.81 8.79 -25.17
CA SER A 86 11.45 9.11 -24.73
C SER A 86 10.86 10.26 -25.54
N ILE A 87 9.66 10.03 -26.09
CA ILE A 87 8.87 10.98 -26.88
C ILE A 87 8.73 12.35 -26.18
N PHE A 88 8.59 12.37 -24.85
CA PHE A 88 8.42 13.60 -24.07
C PHE A 88 9.62 14.54 -24.12
N THR A 89 10.84 14.00 -24.10
CA THR A 89 12.07 14.81 -24.12
C THR A 89 12.28 15.41 -25.50
N ASN A 90 11.97 14.65 -26.55
CA ASN A 90 11.96 15.16 -27.93
C ASN A 90 10.89 16.25 -28.13
N LEU A 91 9.68 16.07 -27.58
CA LEU A 91 8.61 17.06 -27.68
C LEU A 91 8.98 18.38 -26.99
N PHE A 92 9.63 18.31 -25.82
CA PHE A 92 10.17 19.48 -25.14
C PHE A 92 11.29 20.15 -25.96
N GLY A 93 12.21 19.36 -26.54
CA GLY A 93 13.25 19.86 -27.42
C GLY A 93 12.69 20.60 -28.64
N TYR A 94 11.70 20.02 -29.32
CA TYR A 94 11.01 20.66 -30.44
C TYR A 94 10.26 21.93 -30.03
N GLY A 95 9.63 21.95 -28.85
CA GLY A 95 8.97 23.14 -28.32
C GLY A 95 9.94 24.28 -28.06
N VAL A 96 11.07 23.99 -27.41
CA VAL A 96 12.13 24.98 -27.18
C VAL A 96 12.72 25.48 -28.50
N GLN A 97 13.00 24.57 -29.43
CA GLN A 97 13.52 24.92 -30.75
C GLN A 97 12.52 25.80 -31.52
N TYR A 98 11.23 25.48 -31.52
CA TYR A 98 10.19 26.27 -32.17
C TYR A 98 10.09 27.69 -31.58
N LEU A 99 10.15 27.83 -30.26
CA LEU A 99 10.13 29.13 -29.60
C LEU A 99 11.39 29.94 -29.93
N ALA A 100 12.57 29.32 -29.87
CA ALA A 100 13.83 29.97 -30.23
C ALA A 100 13.83 30.42 -31.70
N THR A 101 13.41 29.56 -32.63
CA THR A 101 13.28 29.90 -34.05
C THR A 101 12.27 31.02 -34.26
N LYS A 102 11.12 31.02 -33.58
CA LYS A 102 10.13 32.09 -33.68
C LYS A 102 10.68 33.43 -33.19
N ILE A 103 11.47 33.45 -32.12
CA ILE A 103 12.11 34.65 -31.59
C ILE A 103 13.19 35.17 -32.56
N ILE A 104 14.04 34.28 -33.05
CA ILE A 104 15.15 34.62 -33.95
C ILE A 104 14.62 35.07 -35.32
N SER A 105 13.68 34.35 -35.92
CA SER A 105 13.05 34.73 -37.19
C SER A 105 12.28 36.04 -37.10
N LYS A 106 11.73 36.40 -35.93
CA LYS A 106 11.12 37.73 -35.71
C LYS A 106 12.17 38.84 -35.64
N LYS A 107 13.39 38.54 -35.17
CA LYS A 107 14.51 39.50 -35.08
C LYS A 107 15.24 39.72 -36.40
N ILE A 108 15.22 38.76 -37.33
CA ILE A 108 15.90 38.81 -38.63
C ILE A 108 15.03 39.48 -39.72
N LYS A 109 13.73 39.64 -39.50
CA LYS A 109 12.79 40.22 -40.47
C LYS A 109 12.63 41.76 -40.40
N HIS A 110 13.63 42.46 -39.86
CA HIS A 110 13.72 43.93 -39.89
C HIS A 110 14.92 44.38 -40.71
#